data_AF-A0A1J0GBX1-F1
#
_entry.id   AF-A0A1J0GBX1-F1
#
_cell.length_a   1.000
_cell.length_b   1.000
_cell.length_c   1.000
_cell.angle_alpha   90.00
_cell.angle_beta   90.00
_cell.angle_gamma   90.00
#
_symmetry.space_group_name_H-M   'P 1'
#
loop_
_entity.id
_entity.type
_entity.pdbx_description
1 polymer ?
#
loop_
_entity_poly.entity_id
_entity_poly.type
_entity_poly.pdbx_seq_one_letter_code
_entity_poly.pdbx_strand_id
1 'polypeptide(L)' 'MAIDSATIITGASAIGAGLAAIGCIGGGIGTGNAAAKAVEGVARQPEARGSIISTLVIGAAFSEATAIYAFLIALILAFK' A
#
# COMPACT_ATOMS: atom_id res chain seq x y z
N MET A 1 25.91 -29.29 3.00
CA MET A 1 25.25 -28.13 2.38
C MET A 1 26.18 -26.95 2.56
N ALA A 2 26.87 -26.54 1.50
CA ALA A 2 27.75 -25.37 1.55
C ALA A 2 26.89 -24.11 1.39
N ILE A 3 27.09 -23.11 2.24
CA ILE A 3 26.50 -21.79 2.04
C ILE A 3 27.26 -21.16 0.87
N ASP A 4 26.63 -21.14 -0.30
CA ASP A 4 27.15 -20.42 -1.46
C ASP A 4 26.57 -19.00 -1.52
N SER A 5 27.14 -18.17 -2.40
CA SER A 5 26.69 -16.79 -2.57
C SER A 5 25.22 -16.70 -3.01
N ALA A 6 24.73 -17.67 -3.78
CA ALA A 6 23.34 -17.69 -4.22
C ALA A 6 22.38 -17.87 -3.04
N THR A 7 22.70 -18.77 -2.11
CA THR A 7 21.92 -19.01 -0.88
C THR A 7 21.82 -17.75 -0.03
N ILE A 8 22.92 -16.99 0.10
CA ILE A 8 22.94 -15.72 0.84
C ILE A 8 22.06 -14.67 0.14
N ILE A 9 22.19 -14.53 -1.18
CA ILE A 9 21.40 -13.56 -1.96
C ILE A 9 19.91 -13.87 -1.84
N THR A 10 19.50 -15.12 -2.06
CA THR A 10 18.09 -15.52 -1.95
C THR A 10 17.54 -15.28 -0.53
N GLY A 11 18.30 -15.60 0.51
CA GLY A 11 17.90 -15.33 1.90
C GLY A 11 17.71 -13.84 2.17
N ALA A 12 18.65 -13.00 1.73
CA ALA A 12 18.57 -11.55 1.89
C ALA A 12 17.40 -10.94 1.08
N SER A 13 17.17 -11.41 -0.15
CA SER A 13 16.05 -10.97 -0.99
C SER A 13 14.70 -11.32 -0.36
N ALA A 14 14.55 -12.50 0.25
CA ALA A 14 13.33 -12.88 0.94
C ALA A 14 13.03 -11.97 2.15
N ILE A 15 14.06 -11.61 2.93
CA ILE A 15 13.93 -10.64 4.03
C ILE A 15 13.56 -9.25 3.49
N GLY A 16 14.24 -8.81 2.42
CA GLY A 16 13.95 -7.53 1.77
C GLY A 16 12.52 -7.44 1.23
N ALA A 17 12.00 -8.52 0.64
CA ALA A 17 10.62 -8.62 0.19
C ALA A 17 9.62 -8.51 1.36
N GLY A 18 9.91 -9.17 2.49
CA GLY A 18 9.10 -9.05 3.71
C GLY A 18 9.11 -7.62 4.27
N LEU A 19 10.27 -6.96 4.27
CA LEU A 19 10.39 -5.58 4.73
C LEU A 19 9.67 -4.58 3.81
N ALA A 20 9.66 -4.83 2.50
CA ALA A 20 8.93 -3.99 1.55
C ALA A 20 7.42 -3.92 1.90
N ALA A 21 6.84 -5.00 2.45
CA ALA A 21 5.43 -5.01 2.88
C ALA A 21 5.09 -3.98 3.97
N ILE A 22 6.07 -3.46 4.71
CA ILE A 22 5.87 -2.36 5.68
C ILE A 22 5.34 -1.11 4.97
N GLY A 23 5.71 -0.89 3.70
CA GLY A 23 5.19 0.22 2.89
C GLY A 23 3.66 0.23 2.74
N CYS A 24 3.01 -0.93 2.89
CA CYS A 24 1.54 -1.04 2.85
C CYS A 24 0.85 -0.38 4.05
N ILE A 25 1.56 -0.18 5.18
CA ILE A 25 0.99 0.45 6.38
C ILE A 25 0.58 1.90 6.08
N GLY A 26 1.40 2.63 5.33
CA GLY A 26 1.11 4.02 4.97
C GLY A 26 -0.16 4.15 4.15
N GLY A 27 -0.31 3.31 3.12
CA GLY A 27 -1.52 3.24 2.29
C GLY A 27 -2.76 2.87 3.11
N GLY A 28 -2.67 1.83 3.94
CA GLY A 28 -3.78 1.37 4.79
C GLY A 28 -4.28 2.44 5.77
N ILE A 29 -3.36 3.12 6.46
CA ILE A 29 -3.71 4.21 7.39
C ILE A 29 -4.25 5.43 6.63
N GLY A 30 -3.60 5.83 5.54
CA GLY A 30 -3.99 6.99 4.73
C GLY A 30 -5.38 6.83 4.13
N THR A 31 -5.61 5.72 3.43
CA THR A 31 -6.90 5.39 2.80
C THR A 31 -7.99 5.18 3.86
N GLY A 32 -7.68 4.51 4.98
CA GLY A 32 -8.62 4.31 6.08
C GLY A 32 -9.10 5.62 6.71
N ASN A 33 -8.18 6.55 6.98
CA ASN A 33 -8.52 7.87 7.53
C ASN A 33 -9.33 8.71 6.52
N ALA A 34 -8.95 8.70 5.24
CA ALA A 34 -9.69 9.39 4.19
C ALA A 34 -11.13 8.84 4.06
N ALA A 35 -11.29 7.52 4.12
CA ALA A 35 -12.59 6.87 4.06
C ALA A 35 -13.47 7.22 5.27
N ALA A 36 -12.91 7.22 6.49
CA ALA A 36 -13.63 7.65 7.69
C ALA A 36 -14.17 9.09 7.54
N LYS A 37 -13.34 10.01 7.05
CA LYS A 37 -13.75 11.40 6.79
C LYS A 37 -14.77 11.55 5.68
N ALA A 38 -14.70 10.71 4.64
CA ALA A 38 -15.73 10.68 3.62
C ALA A 38 -17.08 10.21 4.18
N VAL A 39 -17.10 9.18 5.04
CA VAL A 39 -18.33 8.70 5.71
C VAL A 39 -18.92 9.78 6.60
N GLU A 40 -18.11 10.43 7.45
CA GLU A 40 -18.55 11.56 8.27
C GLU A 40 -19.12 12.71 7.41
N GLY A 41 -18.44 13.03 6.30
CA GLY A 41 -18.87 14.06 5.36
C GLY A 41 -20.23 13.74 4.72
N VAL A 42 -20.42 12.51 4.23
CA VAL A 42 -21.68 12.06 3.63
C VAL A 42 -22.81 12.05 4.66
N ALA A 43 -22.53 11.66 5.91
CA ALA A 43 -23.53 11.68 6.97
C ALA A 43 -24.00 13.11 7.30
N ARG A 44 -23.10 14.10 7.21
CA ARG A 44 -23.40 15.52 7.46
C ARG A 44 -24.07 16.21 6.27
N GLN A 45 -23.69 15.83 5.04
CA GLN A 45 -24.18 16.42 3.78
C GLN A 45 -24.49 15.33 2.75
N PRO A 46 -25.65 14.66 2.87
CA PRO A 46 -26.04 13.58 1.96
C PRO A 46 -26.13 14.01 0.48
N GLU A 47 -26.52 15.26 0.23
CA GLU A 47 -26.61 15.88 -1.10
C GLU A 47 -25.24 16.00 -1.80
N ALA A 48 -24.16 16.09 -1.04
CA ALA A 48 -22.79 16.19 -1.56
C ALA A 48 -22.12 14.81 -1.79
N ARG A 49 -22.86 13.70 -1.59
CA ARG A 49 -22.30 12.34 -1.64
C ARG A 49 -21.48 12.06 -2.89
N GLY A 50 -21.96 12.46 -4.07
CA GLY A 50 -21.26 12.22 -5.34
C GLY A 50 -19.87 12.88 -5.37
N SER A 51 -19.78 14.14 -4.94
CA SER A 51 -18.52 14.89 -4.89
C SER A 51 -17.55 14.33 -3.84
N ILE A 52 -18.07 13.96 -2.66
CA ILE A 52 -17.26 13.41 -1.56
C ILE A 52 -16.64 12.07 -1.98
N ILE A 53 -17.43 11.16 -2.55
CA ILE A 53 -16.93 9.85 -2.99
C ILE A 53 -15.95 10.02 -4.16
N SER A 54 -16.20 10.92 -5.11
CA SER A 54 -15.25 11.18 -6.20
C SER A 54 -13.90 11.66 -5.68
N THR A 55 -13.91 12.57 -4.71
CA THR A 55 -12.69 13.07 -4.05
C THR A 55 -11.98 11.96 -3.27
N LEU A 56 -12.72 11.13 -2.53
CA LEU A 56 -12.18 9.98 -1.82
C LEU A 56 -11.45 9.03 -2.77
N VAL A 57 -12.06 8.66 -3.90
CA VAL A 57 -11.48 7.70 -4.85
C VAL A 57 -10.17 8.23 -5.43
N ILE A 58 -10.12 9.51 -5.80
CA ILE A 58 -8.90 10.15 -6.30
C ILE A 58 -7.82 10.15 -5.21
N GLY A 59 -8.17 10.57 -3.99
CA GLY A 59 -7.24 10.58 -2.87
C GLY A 59 -6.71 9.19 -2.51
N ALA A 60 -7.59 8.18 -2.51
CA ALA A 60 -7.24 6.79 -2.27
C ALA A 60 -6.28 6.26 -3.36
N ALA A 61 -6.52 6.58 -4.62
CA ALA A 61 -5.63 6.17 -5.71
C ALA A 61 -4.20 6.71 -5.55
N PHE A 62 -4.05 7.96 -5.09
CA PHE A 62 -2.73 8.52 -4.78
C PHE A 62 -2.11 7.93 -3.51
N SER A 63 -2.91 7.67 -2.48
CA SER A 63 -2.47 7.01 -1.23
C SER A 63 -1.89 5.62 -1.51
N GLU A 64 -2.57 4.84 -2.35
CA GLU A 64 -2.16 3.47 -2.70
C GLU A 64 -0.90 3.40 -3.58
N ALA A 65 -0.46 4.50 -4.20
CA ALA A 65 0.73 4.48 -5.07
C ALA A 65 1.98 3.97 -4.32
N THR A 66 2.12 4.32 -3.05
CA THR A 66 3.24 3.87 -2.21
C THR A 66 3.17 2.36 -1.89
N ALA A 67 1.96 1.83 -1.65
CA ALA A 67 1.74 0.41 -1.44
C ALA A 67 2.00 -0.40 -2.72
N ILE A 68 1.64 0.14 -3.89
CA ILE A 68 1.92 -0.49 -5.19
C ILE A 68 3.44 -0.58 -5.44
N TYR A 69 4.20 0.47 -5.14
CA TYR A 69 5.67 0.41 -5.28
C TYR A 69 6.32 -0.57 -4.31
N ALA A 70 5.86 -0.61 -3.06
CA ALA A 70 6.29 -1.59 -2.07
C ALA A 70 6.03 -3.03 -2.55
N PHE A 71 4.82 -3.28 -3.06
CA PHE A 71 4.44 -4.57 -3.63
C PHE A 71 5.29 -4.94 -4.84
N LEU A 72 5.53 -3.99 -5.76
CA LEU A 72 6.38 -4.19 -6.93
C LEU A 72 7.81 -4.60 -6.55
N ILE A 73 8.41 -3.91 -5.57
CA ILE A 73 9.76 -4.24 -5.08
C ILE A 73 9.77 -5.64 -4.46
N ALA A 74 8.75 -5.99 -3.67
CA ALA A 74 8.64 -7.33 -3.09
C ALA A 74 8.56 -8.42 -4.16
N LEU A 75 7.78 -8.20 -5.23
CA LEU A 75 7.70 -9.13 -6.37
C LEU A 75 9.04 -9.26 -7.10
N ILE A 76 9.73 -8.15 -7.32
CA ILE A 76 11.05 -8.18 -7.97
C ILE A 76 12.02 -8.99 -7.12
N LEU A 77 12.12 -8.73 -5.81
CA LEU A 77 13.02 -9.47 -4.92
C LEU A 77 12.66 -10.95 -4.77
N ALA A 78 11.38 -11.31 -4.88
CA ALA A 78 10.93 -12.70 -4.75
C ALA A 78 11.13 -13.54 -6.02
N PHE A 79 11.07 -12.93 -7.20
CA PHE A 79 11.00 -13.66 -8.47
C PHE A 79 12.14 -13.36 -9.47
N LYS A 80 13.02 -12.40 -9.16
CA LYS A 80 14.23 -12.11 -9.94
C LYS A 80 15.48 -12.37 -9.12
#